data_AF-A0A9E5BSY7-F1
#
_entry.id   AF-A0A9E5BSY7-F1
#
_cell.length_a   1.000
_cell.length_b   1.000
_cell.length_c   1.000
_cell.angle_alpha   90.00
_cell.angle_beta   90.00
_cell.angle_gamma   90.00
#
_symmetry.space_group_name_H-M   'P 1'
#
loop_
_entity.id
_entity.type
_entity.pdbx_description
1 polymer ?
#
loop_
_entity_poly.entity_id
_entity_poly.type
_entity_poly.pdbx_seq_one_letter_code
_entity_poly.pdbx_strand_id
1 'polypeptide(L)'
;MEAALSNNAVNPQVLSIARQQRVLDRVFKYSTQFFALSVLLTLLGIIASLIFNAAPALSKFGFGFFTTVEWDIINGEFGGLIAIYGTVITSVIALLIAVPLSFGIAVFLTEMCPQALKRPLGTAVE
;
A
#
# COMPACT_ATOMS: atom_id res chain seq x y z
N MET A 1 -33.40 -45.04 29.83
CA MET A 1 -32.25 -44.16 29.54
C MET A 1 -31.86 -44.35 28.07
N GLU A 2 -32.77 -44.07 27.12
CA GLU A 2 -32.54 -44.40 25.70
C GLU A 2 -33.25 -43.47 24.70
N ALA A 3 -34.09 -42.53 25.17
CA ALA A 3 -34.89 -41.66 24.30
C ALA A 3 -34.22 -40.29 24.01
N ALA A 4 -32.96 -40.08 24.39
CA ALA A 4 -32.24 -38.81 24.21
C ALA A 4 -31.17 -38.85 23.10
N LEU A 5 -31.01 -39.96 22.37
CA LEU A 5 -29.96 -40.14 21.35
C LEU A 5 -30.49 -40.28 19.91
N SER A 6 -31.81 -40.18 19.67
CA SER A 6 -32.42 -40.47 18.37
C SER A 6 -33.08 -39.26 17.69
N ASN A 7 -32.44 -38.09 17.67
CA ASN A 7 -32.94 -36.96 16.88
C ASN A 7 -31.86 -36.10 16.20
N ASN A 8 -30.64 -36.61 16.08
CA ASN A 8 -29.59 -36.00 15.24
C ASN A 8 -29.63 -36.57 13.82
N ALA A 9 -30.82 -36.63 13.22
CA ALA A 9 -30.90 -36.77 11.76
C ALA A 9 -30.32 -35.48 11.19
N VAL A 10 -29.07 -35.55 10.72
CA VAL A 10 -28.36 -34.43 10.10
C VAL A 10 -29.28 -33.81 9.04
N ASN A 11 -29.82 -32.62 9.33
CA ASN A 11 -30.81 -31.99 8.49
C ASN A 11 -30.20 -31.75 7.09
N PRO A 12 -30.80 -32.26 6.00
CA PRO A 12 -30.25 -32.15 4.65
C PRO A 12 -30.00 -30.70 4.23
N GLN A 13 -30.70 -29.74 4.83
CA GLN A 13 -30.49 -28.30 4.61
C GLN A 13 -29.18 -27.78 5.22
N VAL A 14 -28.72 -28.33 6.36
CA VAL A 14 -27.46 -27.92 7.01
C VAL A 14 -26.26 -28.43 6.20
N LEU A 15 -26.39 -29.59 5.55
CA LEU A 15 -25.37 -30.16 4.68
C LEU A 15 -25.18 -29.37 3.37
N SER A 16 -26.25 -28.84 2.79
CA SER A 16 -26.17 -28.05 1.55
C SER A 16 -25.50 -26.69 1.78
N ILE A 17 -25.84 -26.00 2.88
CA ILE A 17 -25.21 -24.73 3.28
C ILE A 17 -23.72 -24.93 3.57
N ALA A 18 -23.36 -25.98 4.32
CA ALA A 18 -21.96 -26.29 4.61
C ALA A 18 -21.12 -26.57 3.36
N ARG A 19 -21.71 -27.21 2.33
CA ARG A 19 -21.03 -27.47 1.05
C ARG A 19 -20.83 -26.18 0.25
N GLN A 20 -21.83 -25.31 0.21
CA GLN A 20 -21.75 -24.01 -0.47
C GLN A 20 -20.71 -23.10 0.19
N GLN A 21 -20.68 -23.03 1.53
CA GLN A 21 -19.68 -22.28 2.27
C GLN A 21 -18.26 -22.79 2.00
N ARG A 22 -18.02 -24.10 1.96
CA ARG A 22 -16.69 -24.66 1.61
C ARG A 22 -16.21 -24.27 0.22
N VAL A 23 -17.12 -24.12 -0.75
CA VAL A 23 -16.76 -23.66 -2.10
C VAL A 23 -16.43 -22.17 -2.08
N LEU A 24 -17.24 -21.36 -1.39
CA LEU A 24 -17.00 -19.92 -1.24
C LEU A 24 -15.68 -19.64 -0.53
N ASP A 25 -15.39 -20.32 0.58
CA ASP A 25 -14.13 -20.19 1.32
C ASP A 25 -12.92 -20.56 0.43
N ARG A 26 -13.07 -21.60 -0.40
CA ARG A 26 -12.02 -22.04 -1.31
C ARG A 26 -11.78 -21.02 -2.42
N VAL A 27 -12.84 -20.50 -3.04
CA VAL A 27 -12.74 -19.46 -4.08
C VAL A 27 -12.14 -18.18 -3.49
N PHE A 28 -12.58 -17.78 -2.29
CA PHE A 28 -12.07 -16.61 -1.59
C PHE A 28 -10.58 -16.74 -1.27
N LYS A 29 -10.16 -17.90 -0.74
CA LYS A 29 -8.75 -18.19 -0.45
C LYS A 29 -7.90 -18.10 -1.71
N TYR A 30 -8.29 -18.77 -2.79
CA TYR A 30 -7.50 -18.76 -4.03
C TYR A 30 -7.48 -17.38 -4.70
N SER A 31 -8.58 -16.64 -4.67
CA SER A 31 -8.64 -15.28 -5.23
C SER A 31 -7.71 -14.35 -4.45
N THR A 32 -7.81 -14.34 -3.12
CA THR A 32 -6.94 -13.51 -2.27
C THR A 32 -5.46 -13.89 -2.44
N GLN A 33 -5.16 -15.18 -2.49
CA GLN A 33 -3.81 -15.67 -2.73
C GLN A 33 -3.28 -15.27 -4.11
N PHE A 34 -4.12 -15.31 -5.14
CA PHE A 34 -3.77 -14.85 -6.48
C PHE A 34 -3.44 -13.35 -6.50
N PHE A 35 -4.26 -12.51 -5.88
CA PHE A 35 -3.99 -11.07 -5.78
C PHE A 35 -2.69 -10.79 -5.00
N ALA A 36 -2.48 -11.47 -3.88
CA ALA A 36 -1.26 -11.33 -3.09
C ALA A 36 0.00 -11.71 -3.91
N LEU A 37 -0.05 -12.84 -4.62
CA LEU A 37 1.04 -13.27 -5.52
C LEU A 37 1.22 -12.32 -6.70
N SER A 38 0.12 -11.82 -7.28
CA SER A 38 0.17 -10.86 -8.38
C SER A 38 0.87 -9.58 -7.96
N VAL A 39 0.51 -8.98 -6.82
CA VAL A 39 1.16 -7.77 -6.29
C VAL A 39 2.64 -8.02 -6.04
N LEU A 40 3.00 -9.15 -5.44
CA LEU A 40 4.39 -9.52 -5.21
C LEU A 40 5.16 -9.66 -6.53
N LEU A 41 4.58 -10.32 -7.53
CA LEU A 41 5.19 -10.50 -8.85
C LEU A 41 5.32 -9.17 -9.60
N THR A 42 4.32 -8.28 -9.50
CA THR A 42 4.40 -6.92 -10.03
C THR A 42 5.53 -6.13 -9.37
N LEU A 43 5.66 -6.19 -8.04
CA LEU A 43 6.75 -5.53 -7.32
C LEU A 43 8.13 -6.03 -7.79
N LEU A 44 8.30 -7.35 -7.90
CA LEU A 44 9.53 -7.93 -8.44
C LEU A 44 9.78 -7.51 -9.88
N GLY A 45 8.74 -7.44 -10.71
CA GLY A 45 8.83 -6.96 -12.09
C GLY A 45 9.26 -5.49 -12.16
N ILE A 46 8.75 -4.63 -11.28
CA ILE A 46 9.16 -3.22 -11.18
C ILE A 46 10.63 -3.13 -10.77
N ILE A 47 11.06 -3.89 -9.75
CA ILE A 47 12.46 -3.90 -9.30
C ILE A 47 13.38 -4.36 -10.43
N ALA A 48 13.04 -5.47 -11.10
CA ALA A 48 13.83 -5.97 -12.22
C ALA A 48 13.90 -4.95 -13.35
N SER A 49 12.76 -4.36 -13.75
CA SER A 49 12.69 -3.31 -14.76
C SER A 49 13.57 -2.11 -14.39
N LEU A 50 13.53 -1.66 -13.13
CA LEU A 50 14.34 -0.56 -12.65
C LEU A 50 15.83 -0.87 -12.78
N ILE A 51 16.26 -2.07 -12.39
CA ILE A 51 17.67 -2.49 -12.50
C ILE A 51 18.12 -2.53 -13.97
N PHE A 52 17.33 -3.14 -14.86
CA PHE A 52 17.70 -3.22 -16.29
C PHE A 52 17.78 -1.84 -16.95
N ASN A 53 16.85 -0.94 -16.64
CA ASN A 53 16.84 0.40 -17.22
C ASN A 53 17.88 1.33 -16.58
N ALA A 54 18.19 1.16 -15.29
CA ALA A 54 19.19 1.99 -14.60
C ALA A 54 20.63 1.52 -14.82
N ALA A 55 20.87 0.24 -15.08
CA ALA A 55 22.22 -0.32 -15.31
C ALA A 55 23.09 0.46 -16.32
N PRO A 56 22.60 0.82 -17.54
CA PRO A 56 23.40 1.59 -18.49
C PRO A 56 23.69 3.03 -18.03
N ALA A 57 22.82 3.62 -17.22
CA ALA A 57 23.06 4.95 -16.64
C ALA A 57 24.16 4.86 -15.57
N LEU A 58 24.10 3.85 -14.69
CA LEU A 58 25.15 3.63 -13.69
C LEU A 58 26.49 3.26 -14.32
N SER A 59 26.52 2.52 -15.42
CA SER A 59 27.79 2.19 -16.09
C SER A 59 28.43 3.39 -16.79
N LYS A 60 27.62 4.33 -17.31
CA LYS A 60 28.10 5.56 -17.95
C LYS A 60 28.64 6.59 -16.95
N PHE A 61 27.95 6.79 -15.83
CA PHE A 61 28.27 7.84 -14.85
C PHE A 61 29.01 7.34 -13.61
N GLY A 62 29.02 6.02 -13.37
CA GLY A 62 29.71 5.39 -12.25
C GLY A 62 29.26 5.92 -10.88
N PHE A 63 30.16 5.85 -9.90
CA PHE A 63 29.92 6.38 -8.55
C PHE A 63 29.78 7.91 -8.51
N GLY A 64 30.30 8.62 -9.52
CA GLY A 64 30.17 10.08 -9.64
C GLY A 64 28.71 10.54 -9.80
N PHE A 65 27.84 9.67 -10.32
CA PHE A 65 26.40 9.94 -10.43
C PHE A 65 25.77 10.39 -9.10
N PHE A 66 26.19 9.83 -7.96
CA PHE A 66 25.59 10.15 -6.67
C PHE A 66 26.12 11.45 -6.04
N THR A 67 27.26 11.95 -6.49
CA THR A 67 27.91 13.15 -5.93
C THR A 67 27.78 14.37 -6.83
N THR A 68 27.60 14.16 -8.13
CA THR A 68 27.48 15.23 -9.11
C THR A 68 26.08 15.86 -9.05
N VAL A 69 26.04 17.20 -9.01
CA VAL A 69 24.81 18.00 -9.05
C VAL A 69 24.57 18.56 -10.46
N GLU A 70 25.56 18.50 -11.34
CA GLU A 70 25.44 19.01 -12.70
C GLU A 70 24.37 18.28 -13.52
N TRP A 71 23.61 19.08 -14.25
CA TRP A 71 22.70 18.64 -15.29
C TRP A 71 23.07 19.38 -16.57
N ASP A 72 24.03 18.81 -17.31
CA ASP A 72 24.54 19.38 -18.55
C ASP A 72 24.00 18.61 -19.75
N ILE A 73 22.99 19.20 -20.40
CA ILE A 73 22.35 18.63 -21.60
C ILE A 73 23.32 18.66 -22.80
N ILE A 74 24.26 19.60 -22.83
CA ILE A 74 25.16 19.85 -23.97
C ILE A 74 26.30 18.82 -23.96
N ASN A 75 26.93 18.63 -22.80
CA ASN A 75 28.01 17.65 -22.62
C ASN A 75 27.48 16.23 -22.30
N GLY A 76 26.17 16.09 -22.03
CA GLY A 76 25.53 14.81 -21.73
C GLY A 76 25.93 14.24 -20.36
N GLU A 77 26.28 15.12 -19.43
CA GLU A 77 26.65 14.81 -18.06
C GLU A 77 25.45 15.04 -17.14
N PHE A 78 25.01 13.99 -16.45
CA PHE A 78 23.84 14.03 -15.58
C PHE A 78 24.17 13.43 -14.22
N GLY A 79 24.02 14.25 -13.18
CA GLY A 79 24.10 13.85 -11.79
C GLY A 79 22.76 13.43 -11.21
N GLY A 80 22.77 12.43 -10.34
CA GLY A 80 21.60 11.99 -9.57
C GLY A 80 21.38 12.78 -8.28
N LEU A 81 22.40 13.50 -7.77
CA LEU A 81 22.31 14.19 -6.49
C LEU A 81 21.25 15.29 -6.49
N ILE A 82 21.08 16.00 -7.62
CA ILE A 82 20.06 17.03 -7.77
C ILE A 82 18.64 16.48 -7.57
N ALA A 83 18.35 15.28 -8.11
CA ALA A 83 17.06 14.63 -7.96
C ALA A 83 16.82 14.14 -6.52
N ILE A 84 17.85 13.54 -5.90
CA ILE A 84 17.79 13.09 -4.50
C ILE A 84 17.55 14.28 -3.57
N TYR A 85 18.33 15.35 -3.73
CA TYR A 85 18.23 16.54 -2.90
C TYR A 85 16.84 17.17 -2.98
N GLY A 86 16.30 17.35 -4.19
CA GLY A 86 14.94 17.88 -4.38
C GLY A 86 13.88 17.03 -3.68
N THR A 87 13.97 15.70 -3.78
CA THR A 87 13.00 14.79 -3.17
C THR A 87 13.09 14.83 -1.64
N VAL A 88 14.30 14.90 -1.08
CA VAL A 88 14.51 14.96 0.38
C VAL A 88 13.98 16.28 0.93
N ILE A 89 14.37 17.41 0.34
CA ILE A 89 13.93 18.73 0.81
C ILE A 89 12.42 18.88 0.70
N THR A 90 11.83 18.47 -0.42
CA THR A 90 10.36 18.53 -0.60
C THR A 90 9.64 17.63 0.40
N SER A 91 10.13 16.43 0.66
CA SER A 91 9.57 15.53 1.67
C SER A 91 9.68 16.11 3.08
N VAL A 92 10.81 16.74 3.42
CA VAL A 92 11.00 17.41 4.71
C VAL A 92 10.03 18.58 4.87
N ILE A 93 9.90 19.45 3.86
CA ILE A 93 8.94 20.56 3.87
C ILE A 93 7.51 20.03 4.00
N ALA A 94 7.16 18.99 3.25
CA ALA A 94 5.84 18.37 3.32
C ALA A 94 5.56 17.83 4.74
N LEU A 95 6.51 17.15 5.37
CA LEU A 95 6.37 16.66 6.75
C LEU A 95 6.24 17.82 7.75
N LEU A 96 7.05 18.87 7.61
CA LEU A 96 7.00 20.04 8.49
C LEU A 96 5.63 20.73 8.47
N ILE A 97 4.91 20.68 7.35
CA ILE A 97 3.57 21.25 7.22
C ILE A 97 2.50 20.23 7.64
N ALA A 98 2.63 18.98 7.18
CA ALA A 98 1.63 17.93 7.41
C ALA A 98 1.50 17.56 8.89
N VAL A 99 2.59 17.54 9.64
CA VAL A 99 2.60 17.18 11.06
C VAL A 99 1.77 18.15 11.91
N PRO A 100 2.06 19.47 11.96
CA PRO A 100 1.25 20.40 12.75
C PRO A 100 -0.19 20.50 12.26
N LEU A 101 -0.42 20.37 10.95
CA LEU A 101 -1.77 20.34 10.39
C LEU A 101 -2.56 19.10 10.88
N SER A 102 -1.94 17.93 10.89
CA SER A 102 -2.54 16.68 11.40
C SER A 102 -2.92 16.81 12.87
N PHE A 103 -2.04 17.37 13.71
CA PHE A 103 -2.36 17.68 15.10
C PHE A 103 -3.53 18.67 15.23
N GLY A 104 -3.57 19.71 14.40
CA GLY A 104 -4.67 20.68 14.39
C GLY A 104 -6.02 20.04 14.07
N ILE A 105 -6.07 19.15 13.08
CA ILE A 105 -7.28 18.40 12.71
C ILE A 105 -7.71 17.47 13.84
N ALA A 106 -6.76 16.77 14.47
CA ALA A 106 -7.04 15.88 15.59
C ALA A 106 -7.67 16.62 16.78
N VAL A 107 -7.10 17.76 17.19
CA VAL A 107 -7.65 18.58 18.28
C VAL A 107 -9.02 19.15 17.92
N PHE A 108 -9.21 19.62 16.68
CA PHE A 108 -10.51 20.12 16.23
C PHE A 108 -11.61 19.06 16.31
N LEU A 109 -11.33 17.83 15.86
CA LEU A 109 -12.28 16.72 15.91
C LEU A 109 -12.64 16.29 17.33
N THR A 110 -11.67 16.32 18.26
CA THR A 110 -11.88 15.93 19.65
C THR A 110 -12.62 17.00 20.45
N GLU A 111 -12.15 18.24 20.41
CA GLU A 111 -12.58 19.31 21.33
C GLU A 111 -13.68 20.21 20.76
N MET A 112 -13.68 20.49 19.46
CA MET A 112 -14.46 21.61 18.89
C MET A 112 -15.52 21.17 17.87
N CYS A 113 -15.46 19.94 17.36
CA CYS A 113 -16.28 19.55 16.22
C CYS A 113 -17.75 19.23 16.62
N PRO A 114 -18.76 19.88 16.00
CA PRO A 114 -20.17 19.57 16.22
C PRO A 114 -20.54 18.18 15.68
N GLN A 115 -21.45 17.48 16.36
CA GLN A 115 -21.78 16.07 16.12
C GLN A 115 -22.17 15.72 14.67
N ALA A 116 -22.76 16.68 13.93
CA ALA A 116 -23.14 16.49 12.53
C ALA A 116 -21.93 16.46 11.55
N LEU A 117 -20.83 17.15 11.87
CA LEU A 117 -19.64 17.22 11.01
C LEU A 117 -18.57 16.17 11.35
N LYS A 118 -18.61 15.56 12.56
CA LYS A 118 -17.63 14.55 12.97
C LYS A 118 -17.56 13.35 12.03
N ARG A 119 -18.72 12.85 11.55
CA ARG A 119 -18.79 11.70 10.64
C ARG A 119 -18.19 11.96 9.25
N PRO A 120 -18.63 12.99 8.50
CA PRO A 120 -18.08 13.23 7.16
C PRO A 120 -16.61 13.68 7.18
N LEU A 121 -16.20 14.45 8.18
CA LEU A 121 -14.81 14.92 8.27
C LEU A 121 -13.85 13.81 8.72
N GLY A 122 -14.31 12.89 9.57
CA GLY A 122 -13.53 11.70 9.96
C GLY A 122 -13.19 10.82 8.76
N THR A 123 -14.17 10.49 7.92
CA THR A 123 -13.95 9.68 6.70
C THR A 123 -13.09 10.38 5.65
N ALA A 124 -12.99 11.71 5.67
CA ALA A 124 -12.15 12.46 4.74
C ALA A 124 -10.66 12.51 5.15
N VAL A 125 -10.37 12.25 6.43
CA VAL A 125 -9.01 12.30 7.00
C VAL A 125 -8.39 10.90 7.10
N GLU A 126 -9.23 9.85 7.16
CA GLU A 126 -8.86 8.43 7.14
C GLU A 126 -8.52 7.93 5.73
#